data_AF-A0A7F8RVS2-F1
#
_entry.id   AF-A0A7F8RVS2-F1
#
_cell.length_a   1.000
_cell.length_b   1.000
_cell.length_c   1.000
_cell.angle_alpha   90.00
_cell.angle_beta   90.00
_cell.angle_gamma   90.00
#
_symmetry.space_group_name_H-M   'P 1'
#
loop_
_entity.id
_entity.type
_entity.pdbx_description
1 polymer ?
#
loop_
_entity_poly.entity_id
_entity_poly.type
_entity_poly.pdbx_seq_one_letter_code
_entity_poly.pdbx_strand_id
1 'polypeptide(L)'
;MGSGPIDPKELLKGLDSFLNRDGEVKTVDGISKIFSLMKEARKMVSRCTYLNILLQTQSPEILVKFIDVGGYKLLNSWLTYSKTTNNIPLLQQILLTLQHLPLTVDHLKQNNTAKLVKQLSKSSEDEGRGQSFLMTASSLFSCLTPILELPCHSFLLHFYFPFLKIEPL
;
A
#
# COMPACT_ATOMS: atom_id res chain seq x y z
N MET A 1 -28.86 -6.62 -10.35
CA MET A 1 -28.07 -6.30 -11.57
C MET A 1 -26.65 -6.80 -11.35
N GLY A 2 -26.29 -7.96 -11.89
CA GLY A 2 -24.92 -8.47 -11.83
C GLY A 2 -24.11 -7.76 -12.90
N SER A 3 -23.35 -6.73 -12.53
CA SER A 3 -22.50 -6.03 -13.50
C SER A 3 -21.39 -6.96 -13.96
N GLY A 4 -21.21 -7.08 -15.28
CA GLY A 4 -20.14 -7.82 -15.92
C GLY A 4 -18.73 -7.36 -15.50
N PRO A 5 -17.66 -7.85 -16.15
CA PRO A 5 -16.30 -7.42 -15.83
C PRO A 5 -16.20 -5.88 -15.79
N ILE A 6 -15.51 -5.35 -14.77
CA ILE A 6 -15.30 -3.89 -14.67
C ILE A 6 -14.17 -3.52 -15.61
N ASP A 7 -14.47 -2.62 -16.55
CA ASP A 7 -13.45 -1.97 -17.36
C ASP A 7 -12.78 -0.83 -16.57
N PRO A 8 -11.46 -0.84 -16.40
CA PRO A 8 -10.75 0.21 -15.66
C PRO A 8 -10.89 1.60 -16.31
N LYS A 9 -11.06 1.69 -17.64
CA LYS A 9 -11.27 2.96 -18.35
C LYS A 9 -12.64 3.55 -18.05
N GLU A 10 -13.68 2.73 -18.00
CA GLU A 10 -15.03 3.19 -17.62
C GLU A 10 -15.08 3.63 -16.15
N LEU A 11 -14.34 2.95 -15.27
CA LEU A 11 -14.18 3.38 -13.89
C LEU A 11 -13.48 4.75 -13.82
N LEU A 12 -12.36 4.94 -14.54
CA LEU A 12 -11.63 6.21 -14.56
C LEU A 12 -12.47 7.34 -15.17
N LYS A 13 -13.25 7.07 -16.21
CA LYS A 13 -14.19 8.04 -16.80
C LYS A 13 -15.25 8.49 -15.79
N GLY A 14 -15.75 7.58 -14.95
CA GLY A 14 -16.64 7.92 -13.84
C GLY A 14 -15.98 8.76 -12.73
N LEU A 15 -14.65 8.80 -12.70
CA LEU A 15 -13.86 9.56 -11.73
C LEU A 15 -13.27 10.85 -12.33
N ASP A 16 -13.45 11.13 -13.61
CA ASP A 16 -12.85 12.25 -14.34
C ASP A 16 -13.09 13.60 -13.64
N SER A 17 -14.28 13.79 -13.06
CA SER A 17 -14.62 14.99 -12.29
C SER A 17 -13.85 15.13 -10.97
N PHE A 18 -13.05 14.16 -10.55
CA PHE A 18 -12.22 14.19 -9.34
C PHE A 18 -10.72 14.10 -9.63
N LEU A 19 -10.34 13.82 -10.88
CA LEU A 19 -8.96 13.61 -11.29
C LEU A 19 -8.45 14.77 -12.14
N ASN A 20 -7.13 14.99 -12.11
CA ASN A 20 -6.45 15.85 -13.08
C ASN A 20 -5.95 15.03 -14.29
N ARG A 21 -5.29 15.68 -15.24
CA ARG A 21 -4.77 15.01 -16.45
C ARG A 21 -3.69 13.96 -16.17
N ASP A 22 -3.00 14.09 -15.04
CA ASP A 22 -1.94 13.18 -14.59
C ASP A 22 -2.50 11.99 -13.77
N GLY A 23 -3.81 11.94 -13.55
CA GLY A 23 -4.49 10.89 -12.79
C GLY A 23 -4.44 11.09 -11.27
N GLU A 24 -3.99 12.26 -10.81
CA GLU A 24 -4.01 12.66 -9.40
C GLU A 24 -5.39 13.18 -8.99
N VAL A 25 -5.69 13.10 -7.70
CA VAL A 25 -6.89 13.74 -7.18
C VAL A 25 -6.75 15.26 -7.21
N LYS A 26 -7.73 15.94 -7.82
CA LYS A 26 -7.65 17.40 -8.06
C LYS A 26 -7.91 18.27 -6.83
N THR A 27 -8.63 17.76 -5.82
CA THR A 27 -9.13 18.53 -4.66
C THR A 27 -9.19 17.69 -3.40
N VAL A 28 -9.07 18.35 -2.25
CA VAL A 28 -9.20 17.77 -0.90
C VAL A 28 -10.60 17.16 -0.66
N ASP A 29 -11.66 17.69 -1.26
CA ASP A 29 -12.99 17.08 -1.18
C ASP A 29 -13.12 15.84 -2.07
N GLY A 30 -12.43 15.84 -3.23
CA GLY A 30 -12.42 14.72 -4.16
C GLY A 30 -11.90 13.43 -3.52
N ILE A 31 -10.87 13.53 -2.67
CA ILE A 31 -10.30 12.35 -2.01
C ILE A 31 -11.27 11.72 -1.00
N SER A 32 -12.15 12.51 -0.38
CA SER A 32 -13.18 12.00 0.52
C SER A 32 -14.26 11.21 -0.24
N LYS A 33 -14.58 11.63 -1.47
CA LYS A 33 -15.49 10.90 -2.37
C LYS A 33 -14.85 9.61 -2.88
N ILE A 34 -13.59 9.66 -3.32
CA ILE A 34 -12.82 8.47 -3.73
C ILE A 34 -12.73 7.48 -2.57
N PHE A 35 -12.42 7.93 -1.35
CA PHE A 35 -12.41 7.07 -0.16
C PHE A 35 -13.76 6.38 0.08
N SER A 36 -14.87 7.09 -0.13
CA SER A 36 -16.21 6.49 -0.01
C SER A 36 -16.43 5.37 -1.03
N LEU A 37 -16.00 5.57 -2.27
CA LEU A 37 -16.07 4.56 -3.33
C LEU A 37 -15.11 3.38 -3.07
N MET A 38 -13.94 3.65 -2.47
CA MET A 38 -13.00 2.61 -2.05
C MET A 38 -13.67 1.65 -1.05
N LYS A 39 -14.39 2.15 -0.04
CA LYS A 39 -15.07 1.28 0.94
C LYS A 39 -16.06 0.31 0.29
N GLU A 40 -16.70 0.72 -0.80
CA GLU A 40 -17.68 -0.08 -1.53
C GLU A 40 -17.05 -1.00 -2.59
N ALA A 41 -15.74 -0.86 -2.83
CA ALA A 41 -15.02 -1.62 -3.85
C ALA A 41 -14.94 -3.12 -3.50
N ARG A 42 -15.74 -3.92 -4.19
CA ARG A 42 -15.74 -5.39 -4.08
C ARG A 42 -14.83 -6.07 -5.09
N LYS A 43 -14.68 -5.49 -6.28
CA LYS A 43 -13.89 -6.08 -7.38
C LYS A 43 -12.44 -5.65 -7.31
N MET A 44 -11.55 -6.55 -7.74
CA MET A 44 -10.11 -6.36 -7.66
C MET A 44 -9.64 -5.18 -8.51
N VAL A 45 -10.11 -5.09 -9.76
CA VAL A 45 -9.79 -4.00 -10.68
C VAL A 45 -10.05 -2.63 -10.02
N SER A 46 -11.21 -2.45 -9.37
CA SER A 46 -11.53 -1.20 -8.69
C SER A 46 -10.56 -0.86 -7.56
N ARG A 47 -10.21 -1.85 -6.70
CA ARG A 47 -9.26 -1.63 -5.61
C ARG A 47 -7.89 -1.20 -6.16
N CYS A 48 -7.39 -1.90 -7.18
CA CYS A 48 -6.12 -1.56 -7.82
C CYS A 48 -6.16 -0.17 -8.48
N THR A 49 -7.25 0.20 -9.13
CA THR A 49 -7.41 1.55 -9.73
C THR A 49 -7.33 2.65 -8.67
N TYR A 50 -8.05 2.50 -7.55
CA TYR A 50 -8.00 3.51 -6.48
C TYR A 50 -6.62 3.61 -5.83
N LEU A 51 -5.93 2.49 -5.61
CA LEU A 51 -4.56 2.49 -5.10
C LEU A 51 -3.60 3.22 -6.07
N ASN A 52 -3.74 3.01 -7.38
CA ASN A 52 -2.93 3.74 -8.36
C ASN A 52 -3.20 5.25 -8.36
N ILE A 53 -4.46 5.67 -8.19
CA ILE A 53 -4.80 7.09 -8.05
C ILE A 53 -4.11 7.69 -6.82
N LEU A 54 -4.09 6.97 -5.70
CA LEU A 54 -3.39 7.41 -4.48
C LEU A 54 -1.89 7.52 -4.71
N LEU A 55 -1.28 6.55 -5.40
CA LEU A 55 0.15 6.55 -5.74
C LEU A 55 0.54 7.67 -6.70
N GLN A 56 -0.37 8.10 -7.59
CA GLN A 56 -0.12 9.25 -8.45
C GLN A 56 -0.31 10.58 -7.73
N THR A 57 -1.14 10.64 -6.69
CA THR A 57 -1.44 11.90 -6.00
C THR A 57 -0.23 12.37 -5.21
N GLN A 58 0.36 13.51 -5.62
CA GLN A 58 1.56 14.07 -5.00
C GLN A 58 1.24 15.15 -3.95
N SER A 59 0.02 15.68 -3.96
CA SER A 59 -0.37 16.78 -3.06
C SER A 59 -0.45 16.31 -1.60
N PRO A 60 0.39 16.86 -0.69
CA PRO A 60 0.47 16.39 0.69
C PRO A 60 -0.83 16.66 1.47
N GLU A 61 -1.49 17.79 1.22
CA GLU A 61 -2.79 18.13 1.83
C GLU A 61 -3.89 17.11 1.50
N ILE A 62 -3.87 16.55 0.29
CA ILE A 62 -4.84 15.54 -0.16
C ILE A 62 -4.53 14.19 0.50
N LEU A 63 -3.25 13.80 0.57
CA LEU A 63 -2.83 12.56 1.22
C LEU A 63 -3.07 12.60 2.74
N VAL A 64 -2.81 13.74 3.40
CA VAL A 64 -3.17 13.95 4.81
C VAL A 64 -4.67 13.83 5.00
N LYS A 65 -5.48 14.47 4.14
CA LYS A 65 -6.93 14.33 4.20
C LYS A 65 -7.40 12.88 4.07
N PHE A 66 -6.76 12.10 3.19
CA PHE A 66 -7.05 10.66 3.05
C PHE A 66 -6.81 9.91 4.37
N ILE A 67 -5.73 10.22 5.07
CA ILE A 67 -5.43 9.64 6.39
C ILE A 67 -6.51 10.05 7.40
N ASP A 68 -6.86 11.34 7.46
CA ASP A 68 -7.84 11.88 8.42
C ASP A 68 -9.22 11.24 8.29
N VAL A 69 -9.68 10.97 7.06
CA VAL A 69 -10.97 10.29 6.82
C VAL A 69 -10.92 8.79 7.12
N GLY A 70 -9.77 8.26 7.55
CA GLY A 70 -9.58 6.86 7.92
C GLY A 70 -9.08 5.96 6.79
N GLY A 71 -8.55 6.52 5.71
CA GLY A 71 -8.00 5.78 4.56
C GLY A 71 -6.95 4.76 4.96
N TYR A 72 -6.04 5.11 5.87
CA TYR A 72 -5.01 4.20 6.38
C TYR A 72 -5.58 2.95 7.08
N LYS A 73 -6.72 3.07 7.79
CA LYS A 73 -7.41 1.93 8.41
C LYS A 73 -8.02 1.00 7.37
N LEU A 74 -8.59 1.58 6.30
CA LEU A 74 -9.12 0.80 5.18
C LEU A 74 -8.00 0.01 4.47
N LEU A 75 -6.86 0.65 4.21
CA LEU A 75 -5.70 -0.01 3.64
C LEU A 75 -5.21 -1.16 4.53
N ASN A 76 -5.18 -0.98 5.86
CA ASN A 76 -4.81 -2.04 6.79
C ASN A 76 -5.80 -3.24 6.76
N SER A 77 -7.09 -2.98 6.60
CA SER A 77 -8.10 -4.03 6.41
C SER A 77 -7.87 -4.80 5.11
N TRP A 78 -7.61 -4.09 4.01
CA TRP A 78 -7.28 -4.72 2.72
C TRP A 78 -5.96 -5.49 2.76
N LEU A 79 -4.97 -5.00 3.51
CA LEU A 79 -3.69 -5.67 3.70
C LEU A 79 -3.91 -7.02 4.41
N THR A 80 -4.69 -7.01 5.49
CA THR A 80 -5.06 -8.24 6.21
C THR A 80 -5.81 -9.21 5.30
N TYR A 81 -6.81 -8.73 4.56
CA TYR A 81 -7.53 -9.53 3.58
C TYR A 81 -6.59 -10.16 2.54
N SER A 82 -5.73 -9.34 1.90
CA SER A 82 -4.79 -9.80 0.87
C SER A 82 -3.84 -10.88 1.38
N LYS A 83 -3.40 -10.77 2.64
CA LYS A 83 -2.59 -11.78 3.31
C LYS A 83 -3.37 -13.07 3.50
N THR A 84 -4.58 -13.00 4.06
CA THR A 84 -5.41 -14.20 4.30
C THR A 84 -5.81 -14.92 3.02
N THR A 85 -5.95 -14.20 1.90
CA THR A 85 -6.29 -14.78 0.61
C THR A 85 -5.06 -15.08 -0.26
N ASN A 86 -3.83 -14.94 0.27
CA ASN A 86 -2.58 -15.09 -0.47
C ASN A 86 -2.51 -14.28 -1.78
N ASN A 87 -3.14 -13.11 -1.82
CA ASN A 87 -3.15 -12.22 -2.98
C ASN A 87 -1.94 -11.28 -2.91
N ILE A 88 -0.78 -11.81 -3.29
CA ILE A 88 0.52 -11.13 -3.20
C ILE A 88 0.57 -9.82 -4.02
N PRO A 89 0.07 -9.74 -5.26
CA PRO A 89 0.10 -8.50 -6.03
C PRO A 89 -0.66 -7.35 -5.35
N LEU A 90 -1.86 -7.62 -4.83
CA LEU A 90 -2.63 -6.63 -4.09
C LEU A 90 -1.90 -6.21 -2.81
N LEU A 91 -1.32 -7.19 -2.10
CA LEU A 91 -0.59 -6.95 -0.87
C LEU A 91 0.57 -5.98 -1.11
N GLN A 92 1.39 -6.22 -2.14
CA GLN A 92 2.50 -5.33 -2.51
C GLN A 92 2.02 -3.94 -2.88
N GLN A 93 0.92 -3.84 -3.64
CA GLN A 93 0.37 -2.54 -4.05
C GLN A 93 -0.12 -1.72 -2.84
N ILE A 94 -0.76 -2.36 -1.85
CA ILE A 94 -1.18 -1.70 -0.62
C ILE A 94 0.03 -1.23 0.20
N LEU A 95 1.07 -2.07 0.29
CA LEU A 95 2.31 -1.75 0.96
C LEU A 95 2.99 -0.52 0.34
N LEU A 96 3.12 -0.47 -0.98
CA LEU A 96 3.63 0.71 -1.70
C LEU A 96 2.78 1.96 -1.39
N THR A 97 1.46 1.82 -1.38
CA THR A 97 0.56 2.95 -1.08
C THR A 97 0.74 3.44 0.36
N LEU A 98 0.92 2.53 1.33
CA LEU A 98 1.20 2.91 2.72
C LEU A 98 2.55 3.63 2.87
N GLN A 99 3.55 3.29 2.05
CA GLN A 99 4.84 3.98 2.03
C GLN A 99 4.74 5.39 1.44
N HIS A 100 3.86 5.58 0.45
CA HIS A 100 3.61 6.87 -0.18
C HIS A 100 2.90 7.87 0.73
N LEU A 101 2.08 7.37 1.66
CA LEU A 101 1.31 8.23 2.57
C LEU A 101 2.19 8.84 3.66
N PRO A 102 1.97 10.12 4.05
CA PRO A 102 2.68 10.77 5.15
C PRO A 102 2.18 10.27 6.51
N LEU A 103 2.43 8.99 6.83
CA LEU A 103 2.01 8.34 8.06
C LEU A 103 2.92 8.73 9.24
N THR A 104 2.30 8.99 10.40
CA THR A 104 3.01 9.21 11.66
C THR A 104 3.09 7.91 12.48
N VAL A 105 3.94 7.93 13.50
CA VAL A 105 4.10 6.82 14.46
C VAL A 105 2.77 6.39 15.06
N ASP A 106 1.89 7.34 15.37
CA ASP A 106 0.59 7.09 15.98
C ASP A 106 -0.32 6.26 15.07
N HIS A 107 -0.33 6.55 13.77
CA HIS A 107 -1.10 5.78 12.78
C HIS A 107 -0.62 4.33 12.67
N LEU A 108 0.69 4.11 12.84
CA LEU A 108 1.31 2.78 12.80
C LEU A 108 1.13 2.00 14.10
N LYS A 109 1.06 2.68 15.25
CA LYS A 109 0.79 2.05 16.57
C LYS A 109 -0.67 1.61 16.70
N GLN A 110 -1.59 2.41 16.18
CA GLN A 110 -3.02 2.09 16.21
C GLN A 110 -3.40 0.92 15.29
N ASN A 111 -2.56 0.61 14.30
CA ASN A 111 -2.79 -0.52 13.41
C ASN A 111 -1.77 -1.62 13.67
N ASN A 112 -2.19 -2.88 13.56
CA ASN A 112 -1.28 -4.03 13.56
C ASN A 112 -0.38 -4.11 12.30
N THR A 113 -0.23 -3.03 11.52
CA THR A 113 0.54 -2.97 10.28
C THR A 113 2.00 -3.35 10.48
N ALA A 114 2.67 -2.85 11.53
CA ALA A 114 4.05 -3.23 11.83
C ALA A 114 4.18 -4.75 12.14
N LYS A 115 3.19 -5.32 12.82
CA LYS A 115 3.14 -6.77 13.10
C LYS A 115 2.90 -7.57 11.82
N LEU A 116 2.02 -7.08 10.93
CA LEU A 116 1.74 -7.71 9.65
C LEU A 116 2.97 -7.69 8.75
N VAL A 117 3.61 -6.53 8.56
CA VAL A 117 4.86 -6.39 7.79
C VAL A 117 5.94 -7.32 8.34
N LYS A 118 6.14 -7.35 9.67
CA LYS A 118 7.10 -8.26 10.32
C LYS A 118 6.80 -9.74 10.06
N GLN A 119 5.53 -10.14 10.08
CA GLN A 119 5.14 -11.51 9.77
C GLN A 119 5.36 -11.84 8.30
N LEU A 120 5.09 -10.87 7.41
CA LEU A 120 5.27 -11.04 5.97
C LEU A 120 6.75 -11.21 5.62
N SER A 121 7.67 -10.50 6.29
CA SER A 121 9.12 -10.69 6.12
C SER A 121 9.62 -12.08 6.53
N LYS A 122 8.97 -12.72 7.51
CA LYS A 122 9.33 -14.08 7.96
C LYS A 122 8.78 -15.18 7.06
N SER A 123 7.55 -15.02 6.56
CA SER A 123 6.92 -16.01 5.68
C SER A 123 7.58 -16.08 4.30
N SER A 124 8.25 -15.02 3.85
CA SER A 124 8.98 -15.01 2.57
C SER A 124 10.27 -15.83 2.57
N GLU A 125 10.88 -16.10 3.74
CA GLU A 125 12.08 -16.95 3.85
C GLU A 125 11.77 -18.43 3.60
N ASP A 126 10.55 -18.88 3.92
CA ASP A 126 10.15 -20.29 3.86
C ASP A 126 9.70 -20.75 2.46
N GLU A 127 9.17 -19.84 1.64
CA GLU A 127 8.52 -20.21 0.37
C GLU A 127 9.24 -19.77 -0.91
N GLY A 128 10.45 -19.23 -0.86
CA GLY A 128 11.25 -18.91 -2.06
C GLY A 128 10.63 -17.86 -3.00
N ARG A 129 9.58 -17.13 -2.59
CA ARG A 129 8.88 -16.10 -3.40
C ARG A 129 9.60 -14.73 -3.38
N GLY A 130 10.93 -14.75 -3.30
CA GLY A 130 11.71 -13.84 -2.45
C GLY A 130 12.32 -12.57 -3.05
N GLN A 131 12.11 -12.17 -4.30
CA GLN A 131 12.84 -10.98 -4.82
C GLN A 131 12.01 -9.69 -4.82
N SER A 132 10.84 -9.68 -5.44
CA SER A 132 10.01 -8.46 -5.50
C SER A 132 9.33 -8.14 -4.16
N PHE A 133 8.94 -9.15 -3.40
CA PHE A 133 8.25 -8.99 -2.10
C PHE A 133 9.18 -8.44 -1.01
N LEU A 134 10.43 -8.92 -1.00
CA LEU A 134 11.45 -8.48 -0.05
C LEU A 134 11.92 -7.06 -0.33
N MET A 135 12.02 -6.65 -1.60
CA MET A 135 12.36 -5.26 -1.94
C MET A 135 11.34 -4.26 -1.38
N THR A 136 10.04 -4.50 -1.59
CA THR A 136 8.98 -3.62 -1.05
C THR A 136 8.92 -3.66 0.49
N ALA A 137 8.99 -4.85 1.09
CA ALA A 137 8.95 -4.99 2.55
C ALA A 137 10.21 -4.39 3.22
N SER A 138 11.37 -4.51 2.57
CA SER A 138 12.64 -3.90 2.99
C SER A 138 12.58 -2.38 2.91
N SER A 139 12.11 -1.82 1.79
CA SER A 139 11.97 -0.36 1.65
C SER A 139 10.99 0.21 2.68
N LEU A 140 9.89 -0.49 2.96
CA LEU A 140 8.98 -0.12 4.05
C LEU A 140 9.64 -0.23 5.42
N PHE A 141 10.40 -1.29 5.70
CA PHE A 141 11.11 -1.41 6.97
C PHE A 141 12.11 -0.26 7.13
N SER A 142 12.89 0.07 6.09
CA SER A 142 13.81 1.21 6.05
C SER A 142 13.12 2.58 6.21
N CYS A 143 11.91 2.75 5.68
CA CYS A 143 11.10 3.97 5.90
C CYS A 143 10.49 4.02 7.30
N LEU A 144 10.14 2.86 7.87
CA LEU A 144 9.58 2.72 9.21
C LEU A 144 10.65 2.84 10.32
N THR A 145 11.91 2.55 10.00
CA THR A 145 13.02 2.58 10.97
C THR A 145 13.33 3.96 11.57
N PRO A 146 13.40 5.08 10.82
CA PRO A 146 13.49 6.41 11.42
C PRO A 146 12.20 6.81 12.16
N ILE A 147 11.06 6.20 11.84
CA ILE A 147 9.75 6.50 12.45
C ILE A 147 9.55 5.73 13.77
N LEU A 148 10.18 4.56 13.96
CA LEU A 148 9.97 3.68 15.12
C LEU A 148 11.15 3.64 16.13
N GLU A 149 12.22 4.43 15.93
CA GLU A 149 13.44 4.43 16.76
C GLU A 149 13.96 3.02 17.12
N LEU A 150 13.90 2.09 16.16
CA LEU A 150 14.44 0.74 16.37
C LEU A 150 15.96 0.74 16.15
N PRO A 151 16.77 0.00 16.93
CA PRO A 151 18.21 -0.09 16.74
C PRO A 151 18.51 -0.92 15.48
N CYS A 152 18.76 -0.24 14.36
CA CYS A 152 18.71 -0.83 13.02
C CYS A 152 19.96 -1.57 12.56
N HIS A 153 21.06 -1.51 13.30
CA HIS A 153 22.34 -1.93 12.72
C HIS A 153 22.54 -3.45 12.62
N SER A 154 21.84 -4.25 13.45
CA SER A 154 22.02 -5.71 13.43
C SER A 154 20.99 -6.45 12.56
N PHE A 155 19.78 -5.89 12.41
CA PHE A 155 18.69 -6.55 11.67
C PHE A 155 18.80 -6.42 10.15
N LEU A 156 19.30 -5.29 9.65
CA LEU A 156 19.50 -5.09 8.20
C LEU A 156 20.60 -5.99 7.65
N LEU A 157 21.71 -6.16 8.38
CA LEU A 157 22.81 -7.04 7.95
C LEU A 157 22.37 -8.51 7.87
N HIS A 158 21.61 -9.02 8.83
CA HIS A 158 21.19 -10.42 8.81
C HIS A 158 20.16 -10.73 7.69
N PHE A 159 19.37 -9.75 7.26
CA PHE A 159 18.37 -9.89 6.19
C PHE A 159 18.90 -9.57 4.78
N TYR A 160 19.86 -8.64 4.63
CA TYR A 160 20.43 -8.28 3.32
C TYR A 160 21.58 -9.18 2.87
N PHE A 161 22.40 -9.72 3.80
CA PHE A 161 23.62 -10.45 3.43
C PHE A 161 23.41 -11.75 2.62
N PRO A 162 22.35 -12.55 2.81
CA PRO A 162 22.12 -13.71 1.95
C PRO A 162 21.66 -13.34 0.52
N PHE A 163 21.22 -12.10 0.28
CA PHE A 163 20.72 -11.65 -1.03
C PHE A 163 21.79 -11.04 -1.94
N LEU A 164 22.91 -10.53 -1.39
CA LEU A 164 24.05 -10.02 -2.17
C LEU A 164 24.94 -11.14 -2.75
N LYS A 165 24.62 -12.40 -2.49
CA LYS A 165 25.39 -13.58 -2.95
C LYS A 165 24.79 -14.29 -4.15
N ILE A 166 23.73 -13.72 -4.76
CA ILE A 166 23.08 -14.27 -5.96
C ILE A 166 23.22 -13.28 -7.11
N GLU A 167 24.45 -13.01 -7.52
CA GLU A 167 24.79 -12.69 -8.91
C GLU A 167 25.90 -13.65 -9.34
N PRO A 168 25.63 -14.59 -10.25
CA PRO A 168 26.69 -15.25 -10.99
C PRO A 168 26.93 -14.53 -12.32
N LEU A 169 28.17 -14.11 -12.54
CA LEU A 169 28.82 -14.21 -13.85
C LEU A 169 29.74 -15.43 -13.80
#